data_AF-A0A969L7Z9-F1
#
_entry.id   AF-A0A969L7Z9-F1
#
_cell.length_a   1.000
_cell.length_b   1.000
_cell.length_c   1.000
_cell.angle_alpha   90.00
_cell.angle_beta   90.00
_cell.angle_gamma   90.00
#
_symmetry.space_group_name_H-M   'P 1'
#
loop_
_entity.id
_entity.type
_entity.pdbx_description
1 polymer ?
#
loop_
_entity_poly.entity_id
_entity_poly.type
_entity_poly.pdbx_seq_one_letter_code
_entity_poly.pdbx_strand_id
1 'polypeptide(L)'
;MLHARLNGYLTYFERLATQPTNHWNGFYMSQHEGMNFALRYQLSFACYALGALALHPIASRAEQQRARSAMAALIDRMLQRRVWAYWAARADQRNTDIDPINEANVQYSGALSMMLGAYRVAGGDTRYDEPFTLVWSPADRFHYTHTSVVDTIANQMQRNRHHGVECEPGRINVSTMNHALWGNLLHDRIFHTTYAITHDLWFEYVVKHLVQRGLRLMGRTIFQAAIPAGSGLVPRLAIPLPMPGRWPVWWRWLLIWRVNLRRALSKRLCICRPTRTARWCMCQ
;
A
#
# COMPACT_ATOMS: atom_id res chain seq x y z
N MET A 1 -9.97 10.12 -24.59
CA MET A 1 -9.43 8.79 -24.93
C MET A 1 -7.96 8.77 -24.60
N LEU A 2 -7.41 7.62 -24.21
CA LEU A 2 -5.98 7.48 -23.93
C LEU A 2 -5.16 7.66 -25.22
N HIS A 3 -3.99 8.27 -25.08
CA HIS A 3 -3.01 8.33 -26.18
C HIS A 3 -2.56 6.91 -26.57
N ALA A 4 -2.11 6.74 -27.81
CA ALA A 4 -1.75 5.44 -28.39
C ALA A 4 -0.83 4.59 -27.49
N ARG A 5 0.18 5.21 -26.87
CA ARG A 5 1.10 4.52 -25.96
C ARG A 5 0.40 3.94 -24.72
N LEU A 6 -0.46 4.73 -24.06
CA LEU A 6 -1.19 4.30 -22.87
C LEU A 6 -2.24 3.24 -23.19
N ASN A 7 -2.94 3.40 -24.33
CA ASN A 7 -3.87 2.38 -24.80
C ASN A 7 -3.13 1.07 -25.21
N GLY A 8 -1.90 1.17 -25.70
CA GLY A 8 -1.02 0.02 -25.92
C GLY A 8 -0.73 -0.75 -24.64
N TYR A 9 -0.37 -0.06 -23.55
CA TYR A 9 -0.19 -0.68 -22.24
C TYR A 9 -1.48 -1.30 -21.70
N LEU A 10 -2.61 -0.60 -21.81
CA LEU A 10 -3.93 -1.15 -21.43
C LEU A 10 -4.21 -2.47 -22.18
N THR A 11 -4.00 -2.47 -23.50
CA THR A 11 -4.25 -3.64 -24.34
C THR A 11 -3.31 -4.80 -24.01
N TYR A 12 -2.04 -4.51 -23.71
CA TYR A 12 -1.07 -5.52 -23.28
C TYR A 12 -1.51 -6.17 -21.96
N PHE A 13 -1.79 -5.37 -20.93
CA PHE A 13 -2.19 -5.90 -19.63
C PHE A 13 -3.54 -6.60 -19.66
N GLU A 14 -4.51 -6.08 -20.43
CA GLU A 14 -5.80 -6.74 -20.63
C GLU A 14 -5.61 -8.12 -21.23
N ARG A 15 -4.84 -8.26 -22.31
CA ARG A 15 -4.54 -9.57 -22.93
C ARG A 15 -3.83 -10.51 -21.98
N LEU A 16 -2.92 -10.01 -21.15
CA LEU A 16 -2.21 -10.81 -20.15
C LEU A 16 -3.18 -11.31 -19.07
N ALA A 17 -4.11 -10.47 -18.61
CA ALA A 17 -5.02 -10.76 -17.52
C ALA A 17 -6.19 -11.68 -17.92
N THR A 18 -6.80 -11.45 -19.08
CA THR A 18 -8.09 -12.06 -19.49
C THR A 18 -7.95 -13.38 -20.24
N GLN A 19 -6.76 -13.98 -20.25
CA GLN A 19 -6.56 -15.34 -20.75
C GLN A 19 -7.40 -16.35 -19.96
N PRO A 20 -7.65 -17.56 -20.48
CA PRO A 20 -8.24 -18.65 -19.70
C PRO A 20 -7.54 -18.82 -18.34
N THR A 21 -8.30 -19.17 -17.30
CA THR A 21 -7.85 -19.16 -15.89
C THR A 21 -6.60 -20.01 -15.63
N ASN A 22 -6.44 -21.10 -16.37
CA ASN A 22 -5.31 -22.03 -16.29
C ASN A 22 -4.12 -21.67 -17.21
N HIS A 23 -4.24 -20.63 -18.04
CA HIS A 23 -3.17 -20.19 -18.94
C HIS A 23 -2.35 -19.05 -18.32
N TRP A 24 -1.03 -19.12 -18.48
CA TRP A 24 -0.06 -18.18 -17.92
C TRP A 24 0.91 -17.65 -18.97
N ASN A 25 0.49 -17.58 -20.24
CA ASN A 25 1.38 -17.13 -21.32
C ASN A 25 1.79 -15.67 -21.10
N GLY A 26 3.07 -15.37 -21.29
CA GLY A 26 3.62 -14.04 -21.04
C GLY A 26 3.94 -13.72 -19.58
N PHE A 27 3.52 -14.55 -18.62
CA PHE A 27 4.03 -14.49 -17.26
C PHE A 27 5.37 -15.21 -17.17
N TYR A 28 6.29 -14.63 -16.41
CA TYR A 28 7.53 -15.30 -16.07
C TYR A 28 7.26 -16.34 -14.99
N MET A 29 7.42 -17.62 -15.32
CA MET A 29 7.22 -18.72 -14.38
C MET A 29 8.51 -18.93 -13.58
N SER A 30 8.60 -18.30 -12.42
CA SER A 30 9.80 -18.38 -11.58
C SER A 30 10.06 -19.82 -11.11
N GLN A 31 11.32 -20.25 -11.14
CA GLN A 31 11.74 -21.50 -10.49
C GLN A 31 11.71 -21.38 -8.96
N HIS A 32 11.84 -20.15 -8.45
CA HIS A 32 11.81 -19.84 -7.02
C HIS A 32 10.85 -18.69 -6.75
N GLU A 33 9.69 -18.99 -6.17
CA GLU A 33 8.67 -17.99 -5.83
C GLU A 33 9.09 -17.08 -4.65
N GLY A 34 10.26 -17.30 -4.03
CA GLY A 34 10.87 -16.34 -3.09
C GLY A 34 11.52 -15.11 -3.75
N MET A 35 11.59 -15.07 -5.09
CA MET A 35 12.27 -14.01 -5.84
C MET A 35 11.41 -12.76 -6.06
N ASN A 36 12.04 -11.62 -6.33
CA ASN A 36 11.39 -10.32 -6.60
C ASN A 36 10.52 -10.30 -7.87
N PHE A 37 10.57 -11.35 -8.70
CA PHE A 37 9.83 -11.51 -9.94
C PHE A 37 8.83 -12.68 -9.87
N ALA A 38 8.48 -13.14 -8.66
CA ALA A 38 7.40 -14.10 -8.42
C ALA A 38 6.05 -13.64 -9.01
N LEU A 39 5.13 -14.57 -9.24
CA LEU A 39 3.84 -14.27 -9.88
C LEU A 39 3.04 -13.20 -9.12
N ARG A 40 3.07 -13.21 -7.79
CA ARG A 40 2.39 -12.21 -6.95
C ARG A 40 2.81 -10.77 -7.28
N TYR A 41 4.08 -10.56 -7.63
CA TYR A 41 4.60 -9.24 -8.00
C TYR A 41 4.22 -8.86 -9.43
N GLN A 42 4.31 -9.81 -10.36
CA GLN A 42 3.87 -9.59 -11.74
C GLN A 42 2.39 -9.20 -11.82
N LEU A 43 1.54 -9.89 -11.04
CA LEU A 43 0.10 -9.61 -10.97
C LEU A 43 -0.19 -8.27 -10.28
N SER A 44 0.42 -8.02 -9.12
CA SER A 44 0.14 -6.82 -8.35
C SER A 44 0.58 -5.53 -9.04
N PHE A 45 1.80 -5.49 -9.60
CA PHE A 45 2.27 -4.30 -10.32
C PHE A 45 1.46 -4.03 -11.60
N ALA A 46 1.05 -5.07 -12.33
CA ALA A 46 0.13 -4.91 -13.46
C ALA A 46 -1.24 -4.35 -13.01
N CYS A 47 -1.76 -4.83 -11.88
CA CYS A 47 -3.01 -4.33 -11.30
C CYS A 47 -2.90 -2.84 -10.90
N TYR A 48 -1.80 -2.43 -10.27
CA TYR A 48 -1.60 -1.02 -9.91
C TYR A 48 -1.48 -0.11 -11.14
N ALA A 49 -0.78 -0.58 -12.19
CA ALA A 49 -0.69 0.15 -13.46
C ALA A 49 -2.06 0.31 -14.13
N LEU A 50 -2.87 -0.75 -14.13
CA LEU A 50 -4.26 -0.70 -14.63
C LEU A 50 -5.14 0.23 -13.78
N GLY A 51 -4.97 0.25 -12.46
CA GLY A 51 -5.66 1.21 -11.58
C GLY A 51 -5.35 2.65 -11.93
N ALA A 52 -4.07 2.96 -12.20
CA ALA A 52 -3.67 4.29 -12.66
C ALA A 52 -4.28 4.65 -14.02
N LEU A 53 -4.37 3.68 -14.95
CA LEU A 53 -5.04 3.87 -16.25
C LEU A 53 -6.56 4.07 -16.11
N ALA A 54 -7.20 3.32 -15.21
CA ALA A 54 -8.63 3.43 -14.92
C ALA A 54 -9.00 4.79 -14.31
N LEU A 55 -8.09 5.39 -13.54
CA LEU A 55 -8.25 6.71 -12.93
C LEU A 55 -7.70 7.85 -13.79
N HIS A 56 -7.12 7.54 -14.95
CA HIS A 56 -6.46 8.55 -15.76
C HIS A 56 -7.48 9.57 -16.31
N PRO A 57 -7.28 10.90 -16.16
CA PRO A 57 -8.30 11.92 -16.46
C PRO A 57 -8.85 11.90 -17.88
N ILE A 58 -8.02 11.52 -18.87
CA ILE A 58 -8.43 11.47 -20.29
C ILE A 58 -9.02 10.11 -20.71
N ALA A 59 -9.01 9.09 -19.85
CA ALA A 59 -9.52 7.78 -20.20
C ALA A 59 -11.03 7.85 -20.43
N SER A 60 -11.47 7.30 -21.57
CA SER A 60 -12.90 7.14 -21.86
C SER A 60 -13.53 6.10 -20.94
N ARG A 61 -14.86 6.14 -20.77
CA ARG A 61 -15.58 5.16 -19.94
C ARG A 61 -15.30 3.71 -20.35
N ALA A 62 -15.18 3.46 -21.65
CA ALA A 62 -14.84 2.13 -22.18
C ALA A 62 -13.42 1.68 -21.79
N GLU A 63 -12.42 2.56 -21.88
CA GLU A 63 -11.05 2.27 -21.47
C GLU A 63 -10.96 2.03 -19.95
N GLN A 64 -11.67 2.83 -19.16
CA GLN A 64 -11.75 2.64 -17.72
C GLN A 64 -12.39 1.29 -17.37
N GLN A 65 -13.45 0.89 -18.08
CA GLN A 65 -14.10 -0.39 -17.87
C GLN A 65 -13.19 -1.56 -18.23
N ARG A 66 -12.48 -1.49 -19.37
CA ARG A 66 -11.48 -2.50 -19.75
C ARG A 66 -10.41 -2.65 -18.68
N ALA A 67 -9.89 -1.52 -18.17
CA ALA A 67 -8.88 -1.53 -17.12
C ALA A 67 -9.40 -2.21 -15.83
N ARG A 68 -10.61 -1.86 -15.36
CA ARG A 68 -11.23 -2.50 -14.19
C ARG A 68 -11.48 -3.99 -14.39
N SER A 69 -11.99 -4.40 -15.56
CA SER A 69 -12.21 -5.82 -15.86
C SER A 69 -10.88 -6.60 -15.85
N ALA A 70 -9.81 -6.02 -16.39
CA ALA A 70 -8.48 -6.61 -16.33
C ALA A 70 -7.92 -6.67 -14.90
N MET A 71 -8.17 -5.65 -14.06
CA MET A 71 -7.79 -5.68 -12.64
C MET A 71 -8.48 -6.82 -11.89
N ALA A 72 -9.79 -7.01 -12.09
CA ALA A 72 -10.53 -8.12 -11.48
C ALA A 72 -9.95 -9.48 -11.92
N ALA A 73 -9.66 -9.66 -13.21
CA ALA A 73 -9.03 -10.88 -13.70
C ALA A 73 -7.64 -11.14 -13.09
N LEU A 74 -6.85 -10.10 -12.81
CA LEU A 74 -5.57 -10.23 -12.10
C LEU A 74 -5.75 -10.58 -10.61
N ILE A 75 -6.76 -10.03 -9.95
CA ILE A 75 -7.10 -10.38 -8.57
C ILE A 75 -7.54 -11.85 -8.52
N ASP A 76 -8.44 -12.28 -9.40
CA ASP A 76 -8.88 -13.68 -9.46
C ASP A 76 -7.70 -14.64 -9.69
N ARG A 77 -6.70 -14.23 -10.48
CA ARG A 77 -5.43 -14.94 -10.62
C ARG A 77 -4.59 -14.94 -9.35
N MET A 78 -4.49 -13.82 -8.64
CA MET A 78 -3.77 -13.68 -7.36
C MET A 78 -4.34 -14.64 -6.29
N LEU A 79 -5.64 -14.94 -6.33
CA LEU A 79 -6.30 -15.88 -5.42
C LEU A 79 -6.00 -17.36 -5.76
N GLN A 80 -5.54 -17.65 -6.97
CA GLN A 80 -5.27 -19.03 -7.37
C GLN A 80 -4.12 -19.63 -6.55
N ARG A 81 -4.31 -20.90 -6.16
CA ARG A 81 -3.34 -21.70 -5.40
C ARG A 81 -1.91 -21.57 -5.93
N ARG A 82 -1.72 -21.56 -7.25
CA ARG A 82 -0.41 -21.45 -7.90
C ARG A 82 0.40 -20.24 -7.41
N VAL A 83 -0.26 -19.11 -7.13
CA VAL A 83 0.41 -17.85 -6.79
C VAL A 83 0.97 -17.86 -5.36
N TRP A 84 0.29 -18.58 -4.45
CA TRP A 84 0.64 -18.60 -3.02
C TRP A 84 1.09 -19.98 -2.52
N ALA A 85 1.12 -21.01 -3.37
CA ALA A 85 1.53 -22.37 -3.02
C ALA A 85 2.93 -22.45 -2.40
N TYR A 86 3.81 -21.50 -2.73
CA TYR A 86 5.14 -21.39 -2.12
C TYR A 86 5.07 -21.21 -0.60
N TRP A 87 4.01 -20.57 -0.10
CA TRP A 87 3.82 -20.35 1.33
C TRP A 87 3.50 -21.66 2.03
N ALA A 88 2.53 -22.41 1.52
CA ALA A 88 2.17 -23.72 2.07
C ALA A 88 3.37 -24.68 2.07
N ALA A 89 4.15 -24.73 0.99
CA ALA A 89 5.37 -25.54 0.94
C ALA A 89 6.41 -25.13 2.00
N ARG A 90 6.52 -23.83 2.30
CA ARG A 90 7.41 -23.31 3.34
C ARG A 90 6.85 -23.57 4.75
N ALA A 91 5.54 -23.45 4.92
CA ALA A 91 4.85 -23.66 6.17
C ALA A 91 4.97 -25.12 6.61
N ASP A 92 4.83 -26.06 5.67
CA ASP A 92 5.06 -27.48 5.89
C ASP A 92 6.50 -27.76 6.40
N GLN A 93 7.51 -27.20 5.74
CA GLN A 93 8.92 -27.31 6.17
C GLN A 93 9.20 -26.76 7.58
N ARG A 94 8.33 -25.88 8.09
CA ARG A 94 8.51 -25.20 9.39
C ARG A 94 7.46 -25.62 10.42
N ASN A 95 6.55 -26.52 10.05
CA ASN A 95 5.39 -26.89 10.86
C ASN A 95 4.60 -25.66 11.34
N THR A 96 4.30 -24.73 10.43
CA THR A 96 3.52 -23.51 10.69
C THR A 96 2.22 -23.49 9.90
N ASP A 97 1.39 -22.47 10.14
CA ASP A 97 0.13 -22.27 9.42
C ASP A 97 0.35 -22.10 7.90
N ILE A 98 -0.44 -22.84 7.12
CA ILE A 98 -0.42 -22.84 5.65
C ILE A 98 -1.32 -21.74 5.06
N ASP A 99 -2.16 -21.09 5.86
CA ASP A 99 -2.93 -19.93 5.45
C ASP A 99 -1.96 -18.80 5.01
N PRO A 100 -2.04 -18.32 3.75
CA PRO A 100 -1.11 -17.34 3.23
C PRO A 100 -1.35 -15.90 3.72
N ILE A 101 -2.38 -15.65 4.54
CA ILE A 101 -2.74 -14.32 5.04
C ILE A 101 -2.67 -14.24 6.57
N ASN A 102 -3.03 -15.31 7.28
CA ASN A 102 -3.20 -15.29 8.74
C ASN A 102 -1.96 -14.79 9.50
N GLU A 103 -0.78 -15.31 9.16
CA GLU A 103 0.48 -14.98 9.84
C GLU A 103 1.60 -14.69 8.82
N ALA A 104 2.33 -13.59 9.02
CA ALA A 104 3.42 -13.15 8.15
C ALA A 104 2.99 -13.01 6.68
N ASN A 105 3.86 -13.44 5.75
CA ASN A 105 3.65 -13.43 4.31
C ASN A 105 3.13 -12.10 3.74
N VAL A 106 3.57 -10.95 4.29
CA VAL A 106 3.10 -9.63 3.85
C VAL A 106 3.34 -9.34 2.37
N GLN A 107 4.31 -10.05 1.78
CA GLN A 107 4.58 -10.03 0.34
C GLN A 107 3.34 -10.41 -0.49
N TYR A 108 2.55 -11.38 -0.01
CA TYR A 108 1.31 -11.82 -0.63
C TYR A 108 0.12 -11.04 -0.08
N SER A 109 -0.09 -11.05 1.24
CA SER A 109 -1.28 -10.46 1.87
C SER A 109 -1.32 -8.94 1.68
N GLY A 110 -0.19 -8.25 1.84
CA GLY A 110 -0.09 -6.81 1.58
C GLY A 110 -0.34 -6.46 0.11
N ALA A 111 0.21 -7.24 -0.83
CA ALA A 111 -0.03 -7.03 -2.25
C ALA A 111 -1.49 -7.27 -2.63
N LEU A 112 -2.11 -8.35 -2.14
CA LEU A 112 -3.53 -8.62 -2.33
C LEU A 112 -4.39 -7.49 -1.76
N SER A 113 -4.12 -7.07 -0.52
CA SER A 113 -4.81 -5.96 0.15
C SER A 113 -4.78 -4.67 -0.69
N MET A 114 -3.60 -4.29 -1.19
CA MET A 114 -3.47 -3.11 -2.06
C MET A 114 -4.19 -3.30 -3.40
N MET A 115 -4.18 -4.49 -4.01
CA MET A 115 -4.91 -4.77 -5.24
C MET A 115 -6.42 -4.61 -5.05
N LEU A 116 -6.98 -5.14 -3.95
CA LEU A 116 -8.39 -5.03 -3.60
C LEU A 116 -8.80 -3.57 -3.39
N GLY A 117 -8.03 -2.83 -2.59
CA GLY A 117 -8.24 -1.40 -2.37
C GLY A 117 -8.16 -0.58 -3.67
N ALA A 118 -7.15 -0.84 -4.51
CA ALA A 118 -6.96 -0.13 -5.77
C ALA A 118 -8.11 -0.40 -6.74
N TYR A 119 -8.59 -1.65 -6.83
CA TYR A 119 -9.73 -2.03 -7.65
C TYR A 119 -11.00 -1.28 -7.25
N ARG A 120 -11.32 -1.27 -5.95
CA ARG A 120 -12.49 -0.56 -5.43
C ARG A 120 -12.39 0.96 -5.66
N VAL A 121 -11.24 1.58 -5.37
CA VAL A 121 -11.03 3.03 -5.63
C VAL A 121 -11.10 3.38 -7.12
N ALA A 122 -10.66 2.49 -8.01
CA ALA A 122 -10.78 2.67 -9.46
C ALA A 122 -12.23 2.56 -9.99
N GLY A 123 -13.21 2.32 -9.11
CA GLY A 123 -14.61 2.14 -9.46
C GLY A 123 -14.97 0.70 -9.84
N GLY A 124 -14.19 -0.28 -9.40
CA GLY A 124 -14.53 -1.70 -9.47
C GLY A 124 -15.84 -2.01 -8.74
N ASP A 125 -16.40 -3.20 -8.92
CA ASP A 125 -17.59 -3.63 -8.19
C ASP A 125 -17.24 -4.12 -6.78
N THR A 126 -18.23 -4.61 -6.03
CA THR A 126 -18.10 -5.04 -4.62
C THR A 126 -17.81 -6.53 -4.46
N ARG A 127 -17.46 -7.26 -5.51
CA ARG A 127 -17.37 -8.74 -5.47
C ARG A 127 -16.40 -9.30 -4.42
N TYR A 128 -15.38 -8.53 -4.05
CA TYR A 128 -14.39 -8.94 -3.04
C TYR A 128 -14.71 -8.37 -1.65
N ASP A 129 -15.72 -7.51 -1.55
CA ASP A 129 -16.30 -7.12 -0.28
C ASP A 129 -17.14 -8.29 0.27
N GLU A 130 -17.67 -9.13 -0.64
CA GLU A 130 -18.24 -10.45 -0.34
C GLU A 130 -17.15 -11.52 -0.14
N PRO A 131 -17.45 -12.63 0.57
CA PRO A 131 -16.48 -13.69 0.83
C PRO A 131 -15.93 -14.36 -0.44
N PHE A 132 -14.60 -14.37 -0.57
CA PHE A 132 -13.86 -15.20 -1.50
C PHE A 132 -13.05 -16.26 -0.74
N THR A 133 -12.59 -17.29 -1.46
CA THR A 133 -11.90 -18.43 -0.84
C THR A 133 -10.54 -18.69 -1.48
N LEU A 134 -9.51 -18.81 -0.65
CA LEU A 134 -8.22 -19.36 -1.02
C LEU A 134 -8.25 -20.87 -0.75
N VAL A 135 -8.10 -21.67 -1.80
CA VAL A 135 -8.21 -23.14 -1.71
C VAL A 135 -6.82 -23.78 -1.87
N TRP A 136 -6.34 -24.46 -0.83
CA TRP A 136 -5.15 -25.32 -0.90
C TRP A 136 -5.51 -26.74 -1.30
N SER A 137 -6.51 -27.31 -0.62
CA SER A 137 -7.03 -28.67 -0.76
C SER A 137 -8.56 -28.66 -0.49
N PRO A 138 -9.29 -29.77 -0.68
CA PRO A 138 -10.69 -29.86 -0.26
C PRO A 138 -10.91 -29.61 1.24
N ALA A 139 -9.93 -29.95 2.08
CA ALA A 139 -9.98 -29.75 3.54
C ALA A 139 -9.48 -28.35 3.96
N ASP A 140 -8.53 -27.79 3.20
CA ASP A 140 -7.84 -26.55 3.55
C ASP A 140 -8.35 -25.39 2.68
N ARG A 141 -9.32 -24.66 3.24
CA ARG A 141 -10.01 -23.54 2.58
C ARG A 141 -10.04 -22.35 3.53
N PHE A 142 -9.52 -21.21 3.06
CA PHE A 142 -9.43 -19.99 3.85
C PHE A 142 -10.37 -18.93 3.27
N HIS A 143 -11.23 -18.38 4.12
CA HIS A 143 -12.31 -17.48 3.72
C HIS A 143 -11.97 -16.04 4.10
N TYR A 144 -12.08 -15.14 3.14
CA TYR A 144 -11.74 -13.74 3.32
C TYR A 144 -12.72 -12.83 2.59
N THR A 145 -12.99 -11.69 3.17
CA THR A 145 -13.45 -10.48 2.48
C THR A 145 -12.29 -9.49 2.39
N HIS A 146 -12.44 -8.45 1.59
CA HIS A 146 -11.50 -7.34 1.54
C HIS A 146 -11.23 -6.77 2.94
N THR A 147 -12.28 -6.57 3.74
CA THR A 147 -12.13 -6.11 5.12
C THR A 147 -11.36 -7.09 5.99
N SER A 148 -11.66 -8.39 5.94
CA SER A 148 -10.92 -9.34 6.80
C SER A 148 -9.45 -9.45 6.41
N VAL A 149 -9.08 -9.29 5.12
CA VAL A 149 -7.65 -9.26 4.74
C VAL A 149 -6.94 -8.07 5.39
N VAL A 150 -7.54 -6.88 5.32
CA VAL A 150 -6.97 -5.66 5.91
C VAL A 150 -6.94 -5.77 7.43
N ASP A 151 -8.01 -6.29 8.03
CA ASP A 151 -8.12 -6.51 9.48
C ASP A 151 -7.02 -7.44 9.99
N THR A 152 -6.81 -8.59 9.33
CA THR A 152 -5.74 -9.53 9.67
C THR A 152 -4.38 -8.83 9.63
N ILE A 153 -4.08 -8.07 8.56
CA ILE A 153 -2.82 -7.32 8.45
C ILE A 153 -2.67 -6.29 9.58
N ALA A 154 -3.71 -5.51 9.86
CA ALA A 154 -3.68 -4.49 10.91
C ALA A 154 -3.51 -5.12 12.30
N ASN A 155 -4.17 -6.24 12.58
CA ASN A 155 -4.01 -7.00 13.82
C ASN A 155 -2.58 -7.50 13.98
N GLN A 156 -1.93 -7.95 12.90
CA GLN A 156 -0.51 -8.30 12.91
C GLN A 156 0.38 -7.09 13.22
N MET A 157 0.11 -5.93 12.62
CA MET A 157 0.84 -4.69 12.93
C MET A 157 0.66 -4.25 14.40
N GLN A 158 -0.51 -4.46 14.99
CA GLN A 158 -0.76 -4.11 16.39
C GLN A 158 -0.07 -5.06 17.37
N ARG A 159 -0.11 -6.37 17.11
CA ARG A 159 0.47 -7.39 18.02
C ARG A 159 2.00 -7.45 17.94
N ASN A 160 2.59 -7.16 16.78
CA ASN A 160 4.03 -7.32 16.56
C ASN A 160 4.81 -6.18 17.23
N ARG A 161 5.88 -6.53 17.95
CA ARG A 161 6.75 -5.56 18.65
C ARG A 161 7.40 -4.53 17.73
N HIS A 162 7.61 -4.89 16.47
CA HIS A 162 8.18 -4.02 15.45
C HIS A 162 7.12 -3.27 14.63
N HIS A 163 5.83 -3.46 14.95
CA HIS A 163 4.67 -2.84 14.31
C HIS A 163 4.53 -3.06 12.79
N GLY A 164 5.30 -4.00 12.26
CA GLY A 164 5.25 -4.44 10.87
C GLY A 164 4.66 -5.85 10.76
N VAL A 165 4.50 -6.31 9.54
CA VAL A 165 4.15 -7.69 9.22
C VAL A 165 5.35 -8.32 8.52
N GLU A 166 5.69 -9.54 8.91
CA GLU A 166 6.86 -10.23 8.40
C GLU A 166 6.62 -10.78 6.99
N CYS A 167 7.67 -10.79 6.17
CA CYS A 167 7.69 -11.46 4.87
C CYS A 167 7.77 -12.97 5.04
N GLU A 168 8.73 -13.38 5.87
CA GLU A 168 8.89 -14.71 6.41
C GLU A 168 9.16 -14.56 7.91
N PRO A 169 8.92 -15.59 8.74
CA PRO A 169 9.15 -15.50 10.18
C PRO A 169 10.53 -14.90 10.52
N GLY A 170 10.54 -13.80 11.29
CA GLY A 170 11.72 -13.04 11.69
C GLY A 170 12.30 -12.09 10.65
N ARG A 171 11.63 -11.87 9.49
CA ARG A 171 12.11 -11.01 8.41
C ARG A 171 11.09 -9.93 8.07
N ILE A 172 11.46 -8.69 8.32
CA ILE A 172 10.68 -7.51 7.94
C ILE A 172 11.39 -6.73 6.83
N ASN A 173 10.62 -6.21 5.88
CA ASN A 173 11.15 -5.37 4.81
C ASN A 173 10.24 -4.16 4.60
N VAL A 174 10.85 -2.98 4.44
CA VAL A 174 10.15 -1.70 4.25
C VAL A 174 9.40 -1.65 2.91
N SER A 175 9.99 -2.18 1.83
CA SER A 175 9.37 -2.13 0.50
C SER A 175 8.12 -3.00 0.42
N THR A 176 8.12 -4.17 1.05
CA THR A 176 6.97 -5.08 1.07
C THR A 176 5.86 -4.55 1.98
N MET A 177 6.23 -3.95 3.13
CA MET A 177 5.27 -3.29 4.01
C MET A 177 4.49 -2.19 3.32
N ASN A 178 5.10 -1.48 2.36
CA ASN A 178 4.41 -0.40 1.63
C ASN A 178 3.08 -0.86 1.02
N HIS A 179 2.97 -2.10 0.55
CA HIS A 179 1.71 -2.63 0.02
C HIS A 179 0.63 -2.73 1.10
N ALA A 180 0.97 -3.26 2.28
CA ALA A 180 0.06 -3.31 3.42
C ALA A 180 -0.38 -1.91 3.86
N LEU A 181 0.55 -0.94 3.90
CA LEU A 181 0.21 0.45 4.26
C LEU A 181 -0.79 1.05 3.26
N TRP A 182 -0.55 0.89 1.95
CA TRP A 182 -1.49 1.34 0.93
C TRP A 182 -2.83 0.61 1.02
N GLY A 183 -2.84 -0.68 1.30
CA GLY A 183 -4.05 -1.46 1.55
C GLY A 183 -4.92 -0.84 2.65
N ASN A 184 -4.34 -0.56 3.83
CA ASN A 184 -5.05 0.09 4.93
C ASN A 184 -5.62 1.46 4.54
N LEU A 185 -4.82 2.32 3.88
CA LEU A 185 -5.26 3.66 3.47
C LEU A 185 -6.41 3.61 2.45
N LEU A 186 -6.31 2.70 1.48
CA LEU A 186 -7.35 2.53 0.48
C LEU A 186 -8.63 1.98 1.12
N HIS A 187 -8.52 1.04 2.04
CA HIS A 187 -9.66 0.53 2.80
C HIS A 187 -10.34 1.62 3.62
N ASP A 188 -9.58 2.41 4.39
CA ASP A 188 -10.09 3.56 5.15
C ASP A 188 -10.83 4.56 4.25
N ARG A 189 -10.32 4.77 3.04
CA ARG A 189 -10.95 5.65 2.05
C ARG A 189 -12.29 5.12 1.52
N ILE A 190 -12.46 3.81 1.43
CA ILE A 190 -13.67 3.16 0.87
C ILE A 190 -14.72 2.93 1.96
N PHE A 191 -14.31 2.40 3.11
CA PHE A 191 -15.20 1.90 4.17
C PHE A 191 -15.26 2.81 5.39
N HIS A 192 -14.53 3.94 5.39
CA HIS A 192 -14.47 4.86 6.52
C HIS A 192 -13.94 4.21 7.81
N THR A 193 -13.08 3.21 7.69
CA THR A 193 -12.31 2.62 8.79
C THR A 193 -11.10 3.49 9.16
N THR A 194 -10.29 3.03 10.13
CA THR A 194 -9.10 3.74 10.61
C THR A 194 -7.87 2.83 10.73
N TYR A 195 -7.72 1.84 9.86
CA TYR A 195 -6.59 0.90 9.88
C TYR A 195 -5.24 1.57 9.65
N ALA A 196 -5.21 2.73 8.98
CA ALA A 196 -3.98 3.49 8.77
C ALA A 196 -3.36 4.06 10.07
N ILE A 197 -4.11 4.06 11.19
CA ILE A 197 -3.55 4.49 12.48
C ILE A 197 -2.39 3.61 12.95
N THR A 198 -2.31 2.35 12.48
CA THR A 198 -1.21 1.43 12.83
C THR A 198 0.12 1.84 12.20
N HIS A 199 0.11 2.78 11.24
CA HIS A 199 1.30 3.16 10.47
C HIS A 199 2.28 4.00 11.29
N ASP A 200 1.79 4.80 12.24
CA ASP A 200 2.63 5.70 13.04
C ASP A 200 3.70 4.91 13.80
N LEU A 201 3.29 3.85 14.50
CA LEU A 201 4.19 2.98 15.25
C LEU A 201 5.17 2.21 14.35
N TRP A 202 4.71 1.82 13.15
CA TRP A 202 5.60 1.23 12.13
C TRP A 202 6.68 2.21 11.68
N PHE A 203 6.30 3.46 11.34
CA PHE A 203 7.26 4.46 10.90
C PHE A 203 8.24 4.86 12.00
N GLU A 204 7.78 4.96 13.25
CA GLU A 204 8.67 5.15 14.40
C GLU A 204 9.70 4.02 14.51
N TYR A 205 9.26 2.76 14.37
CA TYR A 205 10.15 1.61 14.37
C TYR A 205 11.18 1.67 13.22
N VAL A 206 10.74 1.96 12.00
CA VAL A 206 11.60 2.10 10.81
C VAL A 206 12.68 3.17 11.04
N VAL A 207 12.29 4.36 11.48
CA VAL A 207 13.21 5.48 11.73
C VAL A 207 14.22 5.15 12.83
N LYS A 208 13.78 4.43 13.87
CA LYS A 208 14.62 4.07 15.02
C LYS A 208 15.59 2.92 14.72
N HIS A 209 15.16 1.94 13.94
CA HIS A 209 15.88 0.65 13.84
C HIS A 209 16.37 0.30 12.44
N LEU A 210 15.72 0.77 11.38
CA LEU A 210 16.00 0.33 10.00
C LEU A 210 16.65 1.42 9.14
N VAL A 211 16.48 2.70 9.51
CA VAL A 211 17.19 3.80 8.85
C VAL A 211 18.58 3.93 9.44
N GLN A 212 19.60 3.54 8.68
CA GLN A 212 20.96 3.97 8.97
C GLN A 212 21.02 5.48 8.77
N ARG A 213 21.14 6.22 9.87
CA ARG A 213 21.65 7.59 9.82
C ARG A 213 23.13 7.45 9.47
N GLY A 214 23.44 7.43 8.17
CA GLY A 214 24.82 7.39 7.70
C GLY A 214 25.66 8.49 8.37
N LEU A 215 26.99 8.33 8.39
CA LEU A 215 27.91 9.35 8.87
C LEU A 215 27.46 10.71 8.32
N ARG A 216 27.00 11.60 9.22
CA ARG A 216 27.13 13.03 8.97
C ARG A 216 28.61 13.32 9.05
N LEU A 217 29.35 13.05 7.96
CA LEU A 217 30.63 13.68 7.73
C LEU A 217 30.37 15.17 7.88
N MET A 218 31.00 15.81 8.87
CA MET A 218 30.81 17.22 9.17
C MET A 218 30.83 18.01 7.85
N GLY A 219 29.67 18.55 7.47
CA GLY A 219 29.54 19.55 6.40
C GLY A 219 29.29 19.08 4.96
N ARG A 220 29.22 17.79 4.59
CA ARG A 220 28.94 17.42 3.17
C ARG A 220 28.09 16.16 3.02
N THR A 221 26.93 16.29 2.35
CA THR A 221 26.16 15.14 1.86
C THR A 221 26.84 14.59 0.61
N ILE A 222 27.01 13.27 0.53
CA ILE A 222 27.78 12.57 -0.51
C ILE A 222 27.11 12.68 -1.91
N PHE A 223 25.90 13.24 -2.00
CA PHE A 223 25.24 13.57 -3.26
C PHE A 223 25.47 15.00 -3.77
N GLN A 224 26.31 15.79 -3.10
CA GLN A 224 26.59 17.18 -3.49
C GLN A 224 27.91 17.36 -4.26
N ALA A 225 28.63 16.28 -4.56
CA ALA A 225 29.93 16.32 -5.23
C ALA A 225 29.85 15.85 -6.70
N ALA A 226 29.05 16.54 -7.51
CA ALA A 226 29.13 16.44 -8.98
C ALA A 226 28.72 17.75 -9.68
N ILE A 227 28.96 18.90 -9.06
CA ILE A 227 28.93 20.19 -9.76
C ILE A 227 30.31 20.83 -9.56
N PRO A 228 31.17 20.87 -10.60
CA PRO A 228 32.41 21.61 -10.53
C PRO A 228 32.09 23.08 -10.28
N ALA A 229 32.56 23.61 -9.15
CA ALA A 229 32.55 25.03 -8.89
C ALA A 229 33.47 25.71 -9.90
N GLY A 230 32.92 26.40 -10.90
CA GLY A 230 33.75 27.21 -11.82
C GLY A 230 33.23 27.40 -13.25
N SER A 231 32.11 26.83 -13.68
CA SER A 231 31.50 27.18 -14.97
C SER A 231 30.19 27.94 -14.73
N GLY A 232 30.21 29.24 -15.04
CA GLY A 232 29.13 30.18 -14.80
C GLY A 232 27.90 30.00 -15.72
N LEU A 233 27.25 28.84 -15.68
CA LEU A 233 25.97 28.58 -16.34
C LEU A 233 25.12 27.63 -15.47
N VAL A 234 24.50 28.16 -14.43
CA VAL A 234 23.35 27.52 -13.77
C VAL A 234 22.10 28.19 -14.33
N PRO A 235 21.23 27.50 -15.09
CA PRO A 235 19.90 28.01 -15.35
C PRO A 235 19.17 28.05 -14.01
N ARG A 236 18.82 29.26 -13.56
CA ARG A 236 17.83 29.44 -12.50
C ARG A 236 16.54 28.76 -12.96
N LEU A 237 16.24 27.58 -12.43
CA LEU A 237 14.89 27.03 -12.46
C LEU A 237 14.06 27.87 -11.48
N ALA A 238 13.64 29.05 -11.96
CA ALA A 238 12.58 29.81 -11.33
C ALA A 238 11.30 28.98 -11.47
N ILE A 239 10.95 28.24 -10.43
CA ILE A 239 9.57 27.79 -10.26
C ILE A 239 8.76 29.08 -10.06
N PRO A 240 7.85 29.45 -10.97
CA PRO A 240 7.04 30.64 -10.76
C PRO A 240 6.16 30.37 -9.53
N LEU A 241 6.44 31.10 -8.45
CA LEU A 241 5.48 31.26 -7.37
C LEU A 241 4.21 31.87 -7.98
N PRO A 242 3.02 31.29 -7.75
CA PRO A 242 1.80 31.87 -8.26
C PRO A 242 1.58 33.24 -7.64
N MET A 243 1.21 34.22 -8.47
CA MET A 243 0.91 35.58 -8.04
C MET A 243 -0.19 35.60 -6.95
N PRO A 244 -0.15 36.56 -6.00
CA PRO A 244 -1.17 36.68 -4.98
C PRO A 244 -2.51 36.99 -5.64
N GLY A 245 -3.50 36.08 -5.51
CA GLY A 245 -4.88 36.35 -5.94
C GLY A 245 -5.64 35.20 -6.64
N ARG A 246 -4.98 34.09 -7.01
CA ARG A 246 -5.69 32.91 -7.56
C ARG A 246 -5.15 31.62 -6.96
N TRP A 247 -5.72 31.22 -5.82
CA TRP A 247 -5.39 29.95 -5.17
C TRP A 247 -6.25 28.80 -5.74
N PRO A 248 -5.65 27.67 -6.15
CA PRO A 248 -6.41 26.45 -6.45
C PRO A 248 -7.08 25.87 -5.20
N VAL A 249 -8.29 25.32 -5.35
CA VAL A 249 -9.13 24.79 -4.24
C VAL A 249 -8.42 23.75 -3.35
N TRP A 250 -7.45 23.00 -3.90
CA TRP A 250 -6.68 22.00 -3.14
C TRP A 250 -5.65 22.59 -2.18
N TRP A 251 -5.22 23.86 -2.36
CA TRP A 251 -4.35 24.55 -1.40
C TRP A 251 -5.06 24.95 -0.10
N ARG A 252 -6.39 25.12 -0.12
CA ARG A 252 -7.17 25.34 1.12
C ARG A 252 -7.10 24.14 2.08
N TRP A 253 -6.95 22.93 1.55
CA TRP A 253 -6.88 21.72 2.35
C TRP A 253 -5.56 21.57 3.11
N LEU A 254 -4.43 22.02 2.55
CA LEU A 254 -3.13 22.03 3.22
C LEU A 254 -3.07 23.03 4.39
N LEU A 255 -3.78 24.16 4.29
CA LEU A 255 -3.92 25.15 5.36
C LEU A 255 -4.86 24.66 6.46
N ILE A 256 -5.98 24.02 6.11
CA ILE A 256 -6.90 23.41 7.09
C ILE A 256 -6.19 22.28 7.85
N TRP A 257 -5.36 21.47 7.18
CA TRP A 257 -4.58 20.40 7.80
C TRP A 257 -3.53 20.96 8.78
N ARG A 258 -2.80 22.02 8.41
CA ARG A 258 -1.84 22.70 9.30
C ARG A 258 -2.50 23.39 10.51
N VAL A 259 -3.71 23.94 10.36
CA VAL A 259 -4.44 24.60 11.46
C VAL A 259 -5.03 23.56 12.44
N ASN A 260 -5.52 22.43 11.92
CA ASN A 260 -6.05 21.35 12.77
C ASN A 260 -4.95 20.60 13.54
N LEU A 261 -3.76 20.41 12.94
CA LEU A 261 -2.62 19.82 13.66
C LEU A 261 -2.18 20.70 14.86
N ARG A 262 -2.20 22.03 14.70
CA ARG A 262 -1.86 22.96 15.80
C ARG A 262 -2.94 23.00 16.89
N ARG A 263 -4.23 22.85 16.55
CA ARG A 263 -5.33 22.78 17.52
C ARG A 263 -5.38 21.44 18.27
N ALA A 264 -4.97 20.34 17.63
CA ALA A 264 -4.88 19.03 18.28
C ALA A 264 -3.71 18.98 19.28
N LEU A 265 -2.59 19.65 18.98
CA LEU A 265 -1.40 19.69 19.84
C LEU A 265 -1.45 20.75 20.96
N SER A 266 -2.48 21.61 21.00
CA SER A 266 -2.62 22.66 22.03
C SER A 266 -3.65 22.38 23.13
N LYS A 267 -4.31 21.21 23.14
CA LYS A 267 -5.19 20.83 24.25
C LYS A 267 -4.37 20.26 25.40
N ARG A 268 -4.04 21.13 26.36
CA ARG A 268 -3.47 20.77 27.66
C ARG A 268 -4.38 19.74 28.36
N LEU A 269 -3.76 18.68 28.88
CA LEU A 269 -4.34 17.74 29.84
C LEU A 269 -4.79 18.50 31.11
N CYS A 270 -6.09 18.51 31.40
CA CYS A 270 -6.58 18.81 32.74
C CYS A 270 -6.41 17.55 33.60
N ILE A 271 -5.44 17.57 34.52
CA ILE A 271 -5.30 16.53 35.54
C ILE A 271 -6.07 16.98 36.78
N CYS A 272 -7.23 16.38 37.03
CA CYS A 272 -7.95 16.53 38.30
C CYS A 272 -7.40 15.53 39.32
N ARG A 273 -6.86 16.01 40.45
CA ARG A 273 -6.65 15.17 41.63
C ARG A 273 -7.84 15.30 42.58
N PRO A 274 -8.30 14.20 43.22
CA PRO A 274 -9.42 14.25 44.14
C PRO A 274 -8.94 14.66 45.53
N THR A 275 -9.38 15.82 46.03
CA THR A 275 -9.37 16.12 47.46
C THR A 275 -10.75 16.61 47.90
N ARG A 276 -11.18 16.11 49.06
CA ARG A 276 -12.47 16.43 49.70
C ARG A 276 -12.50 17.94 49.99
N THR A 277 -13.61 18.57 49.61
CA THR A 277 -14.01 19.99 49.79
C THR A 277 -13.57 21.01 48.71
N ALA A 278 -14.59 21.54 48.01
CA ALA A 278 -14.63 22.70 47.09
C ALA A 278 -13.87 22.64 45.74
N ARG A 279 -14.62 22.83 44.63
CA ARG A 279 -14.13 22.88 43.24
C ARG A 279 -13.62 24.27 42.87
N TRP A 280 -12.36 24.37 42.44
CA TRP A 280 -11.88 25.43 41.55
C TRP A 280 -10.91 24.83 40.52
N CYS A 281 -11.23 24.93 39.23
CA CYS A 281 -10.29 24.64 38.13
C CYS A 281 -9.91 25.99 37.49
N MET A 282 -8.66 26.42 37.63
CA MET A 282 -8.11 27.53 36.85
C MET A 282 -7.46 26.99 35.57
N CYS A 283 -7.92 27.47 34.42
CA CYS A 283 -7.25 27.29 33.13
C CYS A 283 -6.45 28.57 32.80
N GLN A 284 -5.16 28.42 32.47
CA GLN A 284 -4.38 29.39 31.69
C GLN A 284 -3.98 28.76 30.36
#